data_AF-A0A961QFB1-F1
#
_entry.id   AF-A0A961QFB1-F1
#
_cell.length_a   1.000
_cell.length_b   1.000
_cell.length_c   1.000
_cell.angle_alpha   90.00
_cell.angle_beta   90.00
_cell.angle_gamma   90.00
#
_symmetry.space_group_name_H-M   'P 1'
#
loop_
_entity.id
_entity.type
_entity.pdbx_description
1 polymer ?
#
loop_
_entity_poly.entity_id
_entity_poly.type
_entity_poly.pdbx_seq_one_letter_code
_entity_poly.pdbx_strand_id
1 'polypeptide(L)' 'MLTTLLQVALGGAIGASGRYLTGVAAIRLMGPGFPWGTLAVNVLGSFVMGAVVVALAHLSANRFAPLLMTGVLGGFTTFS' A
#
# COMPACT_ATOMS: atom_id res chain seq x y z
N MET A 1 6.88 20.38 -5.60
CA MET A 1 5.45 20.06 -5.44
C MET A 1 4.91 19.17 -6.55
N LEU A 2 5.06 19.52 -7.84
CA LEU A 2 4.57 18.67 -8.94
C LEU A 2 5.17 17.25 -8.93
N THR A 3 6.49 17.12 -8.76
CA THR A 3 7.15 15.80 -8.69
C THR A 3 6.63 14.94 -7.53
N THR A 4 6.44 15.54 -6.36
CA THR A 4 5.87 14.87 -5.18
C THR A 4 4.43 14.44 -5.42
N LEU A 5 3.62 15.28 -6.08
CA LEU A 5 2.26 14.94 -6.45
C LEU A 5 2.22 13.74 -7.40
N LEU A 6 3.09 13.72 -8.42
CA LEU A 6 3.19 12.59 -9.35
C LEU A 6 3.64 11.30 -8.65
N GLN A 7 4.57 11.40 -7.69
CA GLN A 7 4.97 10.27 -6.85
C GLN A 7 3.77 9.70 -6.08
N VAL A 8 3.02 10.54 -5.38
CA VAL A 8 1.84 10.11 -4.61
C VAL A 8 0.77 9.53 -5.55
N ALA A 9 0.49 10.17 -6.69
CA ALA A 9 -0.52 9.71 -7.63
C ALA A 9 -0.18 8.35 -8.26
N LEU A 10 1.06 8.18 -8.74
CA LEU A 10 1.52 6.92 -9.32
C LEU A 10 1.54 5.81 -8.28
N GLY A 11 2.09 6.09 -7.09
CA GLY A 11 2.09 5.13 -6.00
C GLY A 11 0.68 4.75 -5.57
N GLY A 12 -0.20 5.74 -5.41
CA GLY A 12 -1.59 5.54 -5.01
C GLY A 12 -2.36 4.70 -6.01
N ALA A 13 -2.16 4.91 -7.32
CA ALA A 13 -2.75 4.07 -8.36
C ALA A 13 -2.30 2.61 -8.22
N ILE A 14 -0.99 2.36 -8.05
CA ILE A 14 -0.44 1.01 -7.85
C ILE A 14 -1.02 0.37 -6.58
N GLY A 15 -1.01 1.10 -5.47
CA GLY A 15 -1.51 0.63 -4.18
C GLY A 15 -2.99 0.28 -4.21
N ALA A 16 -3.82 1.18 -4.73
CA ALA A 16 -5.26 0.98 -4.83
C ALA A 16 -5.61 -0.18 -5.78
N SER A 17 -4.91 -0.31 -6.92
CA SER A 17 -5.07 -1.46 -7.82
C SER A 17 -4.68 -2.77 -7.13
N GLY A 18 -3.57 -2.80 -6.39
CA GLY A 18 -3.15 -3.95 -5.59
C GLY A 18 -4.23 -4.35 -4.57
N ARG A 19 -4.74 -3.38 -3.80
CA ARG A 19 -5.81 -3.60 -2.82
C ARG A 19 -7.08 -4.17 -3.46
N TYR A 20 -7.50 -3.59 -4.58
CA TYR A 20 -8.67 -4.06 -5.33
C TYR A 20 -8.51 -5.52 -5.75
N LEU A 21 -7.36 -5.87 -6.37
CA LEU A 21 -7.09 -7.22 -6.83
C LEU A 21 -6.99 -8.21 -5.66
N THR A 22 -6.39 -7.83 -4.53
CA THR A 22 -6.38 -8.65 -3.31
C THR A 22 -7.79 -8.91 -2.80
N GLY A 23 -8.66 -7.90 -2.80
CA GLY A 23 -10.07 -8.06 -2.44
C GLY A 23 -10.81 -9.05 -3.36
N VAL A 24 -10.64 -8.92 -4.68
CA VAL A 24 -11.23 -9.84 -5.67
C VAL A 24 -10.72 -11.27 -5.47
N ALA A 25 -9.41 -11.43 -5.28
CA ALA A 25 -8.80 -12.75 -5.04
C ALA A 25 -9.31 -13.39 -3.75
N ALA A 26 -9.40 -12.62 -2.66
CA ALA A 26 -9.87 -13.11 -1.37
C ALA A 26 -11.31 -13.62 -1.46
N ILE A 27 -12.21 -12.90 -2.14
CA ILE A 27 -13.59 -13.35 -2.36
C ILE A 27 -13.63 -14.67 -3.14
N ARG A 28 -12.80 -14.81 -4.18
CA ARG A 28 -12.75 -16.02 -5.01
C ARG A 28 -12.21 -17.24 -4.25
N LEU A 29 -11.25 -17.03 -3.36
CA LEU A 29 -10.56 -18.12 -2.65
C LEU A 29 -11.24 -18.51 -1.32
N MET A 30 -11.79 -17.53 -0.60
CA MET A 30 -12.27 -17.72 0.78
C MET A 30 -13.76 -17.37 0.95
N GLY A 31 -14.41 -16.88 -0.10
CA GLY A 31 -15.81 -16.45 -0.06
C GLY A 31 -16.03 -15.10 0.64
N PRO A 32 -17.28 -14.61 0.67
CA PRO A 32 -17.63 -13.29 1.22
C PRO A 32 -17.88 -13.27 2.74
N GLY A 33 -17.77 -14.39 3.44
CA GLY A 33 -18.19 -14.51 4.84
C GLY A 33 -17.33 -13.75 5.85
N PHE A 34 -16.10 -13.37 5.46
CA PHE A 34 -15.20 -12.56 6.29
C PHE A 34 -14.35 -11.65 5.37
N PRO A 35 -13.99 -10.43 5.79
CA PRO A 35 -13.24 -9.47 4.98
C PRO A 35 -11.74 -9.82 4.89
N TRP A 36 -11.43 -11.01 4.39
CA TRP A 36 -10.07 -11.53 4.22
C TRP A 36 -9.17 -10.58 3.41
N GLY A 37 -9.73 -9.96 2.37
CA GLY A 37 -9.01 -8.98 1.56
C GLY A 37 -8.54 -7.77 2.38
N THR A 38 -9.45 -7.16 3.15
CA THR A 38 -9.14 -6.01 4.00
C THR A 38 -8.13 -6.36 5.09
N LEU A 39 -8.29 -7.52 5.73
CA LEU A 39 -7.33 -8.01 6.72
C LEU A 39 -5.94 -8.17 6.10
N ALA A 40 -5.86 -8.85 4.95
CA ALA A 40 -4.59 -9.15 4.28
C ALA A 40 -3.85 -7.88 3.86
N VAL A 41 -4.53 -6.91 3.24
CA VAL A 41 -3.87 -5.68 2.77
C VAL A 41 -3.35 -4.82 3.93
N ASN A 42 -4.07 -4.77 5.05
CA ASN A 42 -3.65 -3.99 6.21
C ASN A 42 -2.50 -4.68 6.95
N VAL A 43 -2.58 -5.98 7.21
CA VAL A 43 -1.49 -6.71 7.90
C VAL A 43 -0.21 -6.68 7.07
N LEU A 44 -0.30 -7.04 5.79
CA LEU A 44 0.87 -7.05 4.90
C LEU A 44 1.39 -5.63 4.66
N GLY A 45 0.49 -4.69 4.39
CA GLY A 45 0.84 -3.29 4.12
C GLY A 45 1.54 -2.63 5.30
N SER A 46 1.02 -2.79 6.52
CA SER A 46 1.65 -2.24 7.73
C SER A 46 3.00 -2.89 8.03
N PHE A 47 3.15 -4.20 7.82
CA PHE A 47 4.43 -4.89 7.98
C PHE A 47 5.48 -4.34 6.99
N VAL A 48 5.13 -4.25 5.70
CA VAL A 48 6.01 -3.70 4.66
C VAL A 48 6.32 -2.23 4.93
N MET A 49 5.35 -1.45 5.42
CA MET A 49 5.56 -0.05 5.79
C MET A 49 6.63 0.12 6.88
N GLY A 50 6.62 -0.74 7.90
CA GLY A 50 7.66 -0.79 8.93
C GLY A 50 9.05 -1.11 8.36
N ALA A 51 9.15 -2.09 7.45
CA ALA A 51 10.41 -2.43 6.80
C ALA A 51 10.94 -1.30 5.89
N VAL A 52 10.05 -0.70 5.09
CA VAL A 52 10.40 0.36 4.14
C VAL A 52 10.85 1.62 4.86
N VAL A 53 10.20 2.04 5.95
CA VAL A 53 10.62 3.26 6.67
C VAL A 53 12.05 3.13 7.21
N VAL A 54 12.40 1.97 7.75
CA VAL A 54 13.76 1.68 8.25
C VAL A 54 14.76 1.66 7.09
N ALA A 55 14.43 0.98 5.99
CA ALA A 55 15.29 0.93 4.81
C ALA A 55 15.55 2.31 4.20
N LEU A 56 14.51 3.15 4.08
CA LEU A 56 14.65 4.51 3.55
C LEU A 56 15.54 5.40 4.43
N ALA A 57 15.44 5.24 5.75
CA ALA A 57 16.29 5.93 6.71
C ALA A 57 17.76 5.51 6.56
N HIS A 58 18.04 4.21 6.52
CA HIS A 58 19.41 3.69 6.38
C HIS A 58 20.07 4.07 5.04
N LEU A 59 19.29 4.12 3.96
CA LEU A 59 19.80 4.43 2.62
C LEU A 59 19.82 5.93 2.30
N SER A 60 19.46 6.81 3.24
CA SER A 60 19.28 8.25 3.00
C SER A 60 18.35 8.54 1.79
N ALA A 61 17.29 7.73 1.65
CA ALA A 61 16.45 7.66 0.46
C ALA A 61 15.04 8.25 0.67
N ASN A 62 14.84 9.06 1.72
CA ASN A 62 13.55 9.63 2.12
C ASN A 62 12.81 10.40 1.01
N ARG A 63 13.50 10.83 -0.05
CA ARG A 63 12.89 11.41 -1.26
C ARG A 63 11.86 10.49 -1.95
N PHE A 64 11.88 9.19 -1.67
CA PHE A 64 10.92 8.21 -2.20
C PHE A 64 9.75 7.93 -1.26
N ALA A 65 9.74 8.48 -0.04
CA ALA A 65 8.64 8.29 0.90
C ALA A 65 7.26 8.70 0.33
N PRO A 66 7.11 9.80 -0.44
CA PRO A 66 5.81 10.13 -1.04
C PRO A 66 5.29 9.05 -2.01
N LEU A 67 6.19 8.42 -2.77
CA LEU A 67 5.84 7.34 -3.69
C LEU A 67 5.48 6.06 -2.93
N LEU A 68 6.37 5.60 -2.04
CA LEU A 68 6.27 4.28 -1.43
C LEU A 68 5.35 4.26 -0.21
N MET A 69 5.47 5.25 0.68
CA MET A 69 4.75 5.28 1.95
C MET A 69 3.35 5.86 1.75
N THR A 70 3.26 7.09 1.24
CA THR A 70 1.97 7.77 1.05
C THR A 70 1.21 7.22 -0.16
N GLY A 71 1.90 6.98 -1.27
CA GLY A 71 1.31 6.44 -2.48
C GLY A 71 1.00 4.94 -2.39
N VAL A 72 2.02 4.09 -2.61
CA VAL A 72 1.84 2.63 -2.74
C VAL A 72 1.21 2.03 -1.49
N LEU A 73 1.87 2.18 -0.35
CA LEU A 73 1.41 1.54 0.88
C LEU A 73 0.16 2.22 1.44
N GLY A 74 0.08 3.55 1.38
CA GLY A 74 -1.11 4.30 1.77
C GLY A 74 -2.35 3.93 0.95
N GLY A 75 -2.22 3.74 -0.37
CA GLY A 75 -3.32 3.29 -1.24
C GLY A 75 -3.63 1.79 -1.13
N PHE A 76 -2.63 0.98 -0.76
CA PHE A 76 -2.78 -0.46 -0.55
C PHE A 76 -3.50 -0.79 0.77
N THR A 77 -3.22 -0.05 1.84
CA THR A 77 -3.94 -0.16 3.14
C THR A 77 -5.26 0.63 3.14
N THR A 78 -6.16 0.38 4.09
CA THR A 78 -7.42 1.14 4.21
C THR A 78 -8.02 1.13 5.63
N PHE A 79 -8.73 2.21 5.97
CA PHE A 79 -9.55 2.36 7.18
C PHE A 79 -11.03 2.69 6.90
N SER A 80 -11.40 2.90 5.62
CA SER A 80 -12.77 3.27 5.19
C SER A 80 -13.84 2.25 5.54
#